data_AF-A0A256Y6C0-F1
#
_entry.id   AF-A0A256Y6C0-F1
#
_cell.length_a   1.000
_cell.length_b   1.000
_cell.length_c   1.000
_cell.angle_alpha   90.00
_cell.angle_beta   90.00
_cell.angle_gamma   90.00
#
_symmetry.space_group_name_H-M   'P 1'
#
loop_
_entity.id
_entity.type
_entity.pdbx_description
1 polymer ?
#
loop_
_entity_poly.entity_id
_entity_poly.type
_entity_poly.pdbx_seq_one_letter_code
_entity_poly.pdbx_strand_id
1 'polypeptide(L)'
;MRTKKKAHSKKSKKKHSGFRNKYLFYGFLFFLVLLFILVLFQTGLFKKVFSHREVISFQIKDSCSVIVGRLFHEIDSSNSCVLKCKNECLIRELDYVNYNFTLSEEDCNSCFCSCK
;
A
#
# COMPACT_ATOMS: atom_id res chain seq x y z
N MET A 1 37.13 -16.85 85.39
CA MET A 1 37.37 -17.68 84.18
C MET A 1 36.73 -17.03 82.97
N ARG A 2 37.54 -16.82 81.92
CA ARG A 2 37.24 -16.21 80.62
C ARG A 2 36.31 -17.12 79.78
N THR A 3 35.14 -16.63 79.38
CA THR A 3 34.74 -16.15 78.02
C THR A 3 34.17 -17.19 77.05
N LYS A 4 32.95 -16.88 76.55
CA LYS A 4 32.51 -16.87 75.12
C LYS A 4 32.51 -18.25 74.40
N LYS A 5 31.58 -18.60 73.50
CA LYS A 5 30.85 -17.82 72.50
C LYS A 5 29.79 -18.77 71.87
N LYS A 6 28.58 -18.26 71.65
CA LYS A 6 27.52 -18.90 70.87
C LYS A 6 27.96 -19.04 69.39
N ALA A 7 27.75 -20.21 68.78
CA ALA A 7 27.87 -20.40 67.34
C ALA A 7 26.48 -20.52 66.70
N HIS A 8 25.92 -19.38 66.30
CA HIS A 8 24.84 -19.32 65.32
C HIS A 8 25.45 -19.53 63.92
N SER A 9 25.19 -20.66 63.29
CA SER A 9 25.44 -20.85 61.85
C SER A 9 24.22 -20.38 61.06
N LYS A 10 24.35 -19.17 60.51
CA LYS A 10 23.49 -18.61 59.45
C LYS A 10 23.88 -19.25 58.11
N LYS A 11 22.91 -19.74 57.31
CA LYS A 11 23.01 -19.65 55.84
C LYS A 11 21.67 -19.27 55.22
N SER A 12 21.58 -17.96 54.97
CA SER A 12 20.61 -17.25 54.16
C SER A 12 20.39 -17.93 52.80
N LYS A 13 19.13 -18.27 52.50
CA LYS A 13 18.67 -18.66 51.17
C LYS A 13 18.72 -17.41 50.28
N LYS A 14 19.61 -17.42 49.29
CA LYS A 14 19.79 -16.36 48.28
C LYS A 14 18.45 -16.07 47.58
N LYS A 15 17.85 -14.94 47.91
CA LYS A 15 16.63 -14.41 47.29
C LYS A 15 17.00 -13.11 46.58
N HIS A 16 17.58 -13.18 45.37
CA HIS A 16 17.71 -12.01 44.50
C HIS A 16 18.16 -12.41 43.08
N SER A 17 17.23 -12.51 42.14
CA SER A 17 17.56 -12.40 40.70
C SER A 17 16.39 -11.94 39.80
N GLY A 18 15.18 -11.73 40.33
CA GLY A 18 14.00 -11.39 39.52
C GLY A 18 14.00 -9.98 38.89
N PHE A 19 14.89 -9.08 39.30
CA PHE A 19 14.89 -7.69 38.81
C PHE A 19 15.67 -7.51 37.49
N ARG A 20 16.75 -8.29 37.28
CA ARG A 20 17.55 -8.23 36.04
C ARG A 20 16.80 -8.76 34.82
N ASN A 21 15.88 -9.71 35.04
CA ASN A 21 15.07 -10.30 33.98
C ASN A 21 14.01 -9.36 33.40
N LYS A 22 13.54 -8.38 34.18
CA LYS A 22 12.51 -7.44 33.71
C LYS A 22 13.04 -6.54 32.59
N TYR A 23 14.27 -6.03 32.73
CA TYR A 23 14.88 -5.19 31.69
C TYR A 23 15.19 -5.96 30.41
N LEU A 24 15.63 -7.22 30.53
CA LEU A 24 15.80 -8.10 29.36
C LEU A 24 14.47 -8.37 28.65
N PHE A 25 13.39 -8.57 29.42
CA PHE A 25 12.05 -8.75 28.88
C PHE A 25 11.55 -7.48 28.14
N TYR A 26 11.70 -6.30 28.73
CA TYR A 26 11.33 -5.05 28.06
C TYR A 26 12.18 -4.78 26.80
N GLY A 27 13.48 -5.08 26.84
CA GLY A 27 14.37 -4.95 25.68
C GLY A 27 13.95 -5.88 24.53
N PHE A 28 13.61 -7.13 24.85
CA PHE A 28 13.10 -8.09 23.86
C PHE A 28 11.76 -7.67 23.27
N LEU A 29 10.84 -7.17 24.10
CA LEU A 29 9.55 -6.66 23.65
C LEU A 29 9.72 -5.47 22.70
N PHE A 30 10.59 -4.52 23.04
CA PHE A 30 10.92 -3.37 22.20
C PHE A 30 11.51 -3.80 20.85
N PHE A 31 12.41 -4.79 20.85
CA PHE A 31 12.98 -5.35 19.64
C PHE A 31 11.90 -5.97 18.73
N LEU A 32 10.96 -6.73 19.30
CA LEU A 32 9.83 -7.28 18.54
C LEU A 32 8.95 -6.20 17.90
N VAL A 33 8.67 -5.11 18.61
CA VAL A 33 7.89 -3.98 18.08
C VAL A 33 8.63 -3.32 16.91
N LEU A 34 9.95 -3.10 17.03
CA LEU A 34 10.77 -2.57 15.94
C LEU A 34 10.73 -3.48 14.71
N LEU A 35 10.86 -4.78 14.91
CA LEU A 35 10.81 -5.78 13.84
C LEU A 35 9.46 -5.77 13.14
N PHE A 36 8.37 -5.66 13.91
CA PHE A 36 7.02 -5.54 13.37
C PHE A 36 6.86 -4.27 12.51
N ILE A 37 7.35 -3.13 12.96
CA ILE A 37 7.31 -1.86 12.20
C ILE A 37 8.09 -1.99 10.87
N LEU A 38 9.27 -2.63 10.89
CA LEU A 38 10.06 -2.87 9.67
C LEU A 38 9.32 -3.77 8.67
N VAL A 39 8.67 -4.84 9.14
CA VAL A 39 7.86 -5.72 8.30
C VAL A 39 6.69 -4.95 7.67
N LEU A 40 6.01 -4.08 8.44
CA LEU A 40 4.95 -3.21 7.90
C LEU A 40 5.47 -2.25 6.81
N PHE A 41 6.70 -1.75 6.98
CA PHE A 41 7.35 -0.89 5.99
C PHE A 41 7.68 -1.65 4.69
N GLN A 42 8.21 -2.87 4.80
CA GLN A 42 8.61 -3.69 3.65
C GLN A 42 7.42 -4.29 2.89
N THR A 43 6.35 -4.65 3.60
CA THR A 43 5.10 -5.17 2.99
C THR A 43 4.30 -4.11 2.25
N GLY A 44 4.71 -2.84 2.30
CA GLY A 44 4.05 -1.76 1.57
C GLY A 44 2.65 -1.44 2.08
N LEU A 45 2.26 -1.95 3.27
CA LEU A 45 0.96 -1.66 3.89
C LEU A 45 0.78 -0.15 4.13
N PHE A 46 1.86 0.56 4.46
CA PHE A 46 1.83 2.03 4.55
C PHE A 46 1.57 2.72 3.21
N LYS A 47 2.08 2.19 2.09
CA LYS A 47 1.77 2.73 0.76
C LYS A 47 0.29 2.58 0.43
N LYS A 48 -0.32 1.46 0.83
CA LYS A 48 -1.75 1.19 0.60
C LYS A 48 -2.67 2.12 1.41
N VAL A 49 -2.22 2.60 2.58
CA VAL A 49 -2.99 3.50 3.47
C VAL A 49 -2.73 4.97 3.18
N PHE A 50 -1.52 5.35 2.77
CA PHE A 50 -1.12 6.75 2.52
C PHE A 50 -1.02 7.14 1.05
N SER A 51 -1.36 6.25 0.10
CA SER A 51 -1.63 6.68 -1.27
C SER A 51 -2.89 7.55 -1.27
N HIS A 52 -2.70 8.85 -1.10
CA HIS A 52 -3.44 9.83 -1.87
C HIS A 52 -3.36 9.36 -3.32
N ARG A 53 -4.35 8.60 -3.75
CA ARG A 53 -4.45 8.15 -5.13
C ARG A 53 -4.62 9.41 -5.98
N GLU A 54 -3.51 9.90 -6.51
CA GLU A 54 -3.51 10.99 -7.48
C GLU A 54 -4.35 10.52 -8.65
N VAL A 55 -5.31 11.35 -9.06
CA VAL A 55 -6.15 11.00 -10.21
C VAL A 55 -5.26 11.01 -11.45
N ILE A 56 -5.02 9.84 -12.01
CA ILE A 56 -4.21 9.68 -13.21
C ILE A 56 -5.14 9.83 -14.40
N SER A 57 -4.86 10.80 -15.26
CA SER A 57 -5.56 10.98 -16.53
C SER A 57 -4.69 10.54 -17.70
N PHE A 58 -5.30 9.88 -18.68
CA PHE A 58 -4.64 9.49 -19.92
C PHE A 58 -5.59 9.56 -21.10
N GLN A 59 -5.04 9.71 -22.30
CA GLN A 59 -5.78 9.77 -23.54
C GLN A 59 -5.66 8.43 -24.27
N ILE A 60 -6.80 7.80 -24.56
CA ILE A 60 -6.91 6.71 -25.51
C ILE A 60 -7.14 7.35 -26.88
N LYS A 61 -6.14 7.22 -27.76
CA LYS A 61 -6.28 7.60 -29.16
C LYS A 61 -7.09 6.53 -29.88
N ASP A 62 -8.11 6.96 -30.62
CA ASP A 62 -8.88 6.06 -31.48
C ASP A 62 -8.02 5.61 -32.67
N SER A 63 -8.09 4.32 -33.00
CA SER A 63 -7.46 3.77 -34.19
C SER A 63 -8.41 4.00 -35.36
N CYS A 64 -8.34 5.16 -36.02
CA CYS A 64 -9.15 5.39 -37.20
C CYS A 64 -8.45 4.96 -38.49
N SER A 65 -9.20 4.35 -39.42
CA SER A 65 -8.72 3.91 -40.73
C SER A 65 -9.68 4.37 -41.81
N VAL A 66 -9.16 4.80 -42.96
CA VAL A 66 -9.97 5.22 -44.10
C VAL A 66 -10.20 4.01 -45.01
N ILE A 67 -11.43 3.52 -45.09
CA ILE A 67 -11.82 2.40 -45.96
C ILE A 67 -12.88 2.91 -46.94
N VAL A 68 -12.58 2.89 -48.24
CA VAL A 68 -13.50 3.33 -49.33
C VAL A 68 -14.01 4.77 -49.11
N GLY A 69 -13.10 5.69 -48.72
CA GLY A 69 -13.43 7.11 -48.53
C GLY A 69 -14.30 7.41 -47.32
N ARG A 70 -14.55 6.43 -46.43
CA ARG A 70 -15.22 6.62 -45.14
C ARG A 70 -14.22 6.40 -44.00
N LEU A 71 -14.23 7.31 -43.03
CA LEU A 71 -13.50 7.17 -41.78
C LEU A 71 -14.20 6.12 -40.91
N PHE A 72 -13.47 5.08 -40.53
CA PHE A 72 -13.93 4.06 -39.60
C PHE A 72 -13.26 4.30 -38.25
N HIS A 73 -14.07 4.42 -37.20
CA HIS A 73 -13.64 4.65 -35.83
C HIS A 73 -13.76 3.37 -35.01
N GLU A 74 -12.72 3.03 -34.25
CA GLU A 74 -12.78 1.93 -33.29
C GLU A 74 -13.53 2.36 -32.01
N ILE A 75 -13.52 3.66 -31.72
CA ILE A 75 -14.31 4.33 -30.69
C ILE A 75 -15.40 5.13 -31.38
N ASP A 76 -16.50 4.46 -31.70
CA ASP A 76 -17.63 5.01 -32.44
C ASP A 76 -18.60 5.82 -31.57
N SER A 77 -18.52 5.66 -30.24
CA SER A 77 -19.52 6.15 -29.30
C SER A 77 -18.95 6.45 -27.91
N SER A 78 -19.64 7.31 -27.17
CA SER A 78 -19.32 7.57 -25.76
C SER A 78 -19.32 6.28 -24.92
N ASN A 79 -20.26 5.36 -25.18
CA ASN A 79 -20.33 4.07 -24.51
C ASN A 79 -19.09 3.21 -24.74
N SER A 80 -18.58 3.17 -25.98
CA SER A 80 -17.34 2.45 -26.30
C SER A 80 -16.13 3.04 -25.56
N CYS A 81 -16.06 4.38 -25.46
CA CYS A 81 -15.03 5.09 -24.69
C CYS A 81 -15.10 4.75 -23.20
N VAL A 82 -16.29 4.73 -22.58
CA VAL A 82 -16.47 4.34 -21.18
C VAL A 82 -15.97 2.92 -20.91
N LEU A 83 -16.35 1.97 -21.77
CA LEU A 83 -15.94 0.57 -21.64
C LEU A 83 -14.41 0.42 -21.72
N LYS A 84 -13.77 1.11 -22.68
CA LYS A 84 -12.31 1.14 -22.79
C LYS A 84 -11.65 1.79 -21.57
N CYS A 85 -12.15 2.94 -21.10
CA CYS A 85 -11.63 3.58 -19.89
C CYS A 85 -11.71 2.67 -18.67
N LYS A 86 -12.86 2.00 -18.46
CA LYS A 86 -13.04 1.06 -17.34
C LYS A 86 -12.06 -0.10 -17.41
N ASN A 87 -11.88 -0.69 -18.59
CA ASN A 87 -10.93 -1.79 -18.78
C ASN A 87 -9.48 -1.32 -18.55
N GLU A 88 -9.09 -0.16 -19.06
CA GLU A 88 -7.75 0.39 -18.84
C GLU A 88 -7.49 0.72 -17.37
N CYS A 89 -8.45 1.34 -16.66
CA CYS A 89 -8.33 1.57 -15.22
C CYS A 89 -8.16 0.24 -14.47
N LEU A 90 -8.93 -0.79 -14.83
CA LEU A 90 -8.86 -2.11 -14.20
C LEU A 90 -7.53 -2.81 -14.44
N ILE A 91 -6.99 -2.75 -15.67
CA ILE A 91 -5.65 -3.29 -16.01
C ILE A 91 -4.56 -2.60 -15.18
N ARG A 92 -4.74 -1.31 -14.87
CA ARG A 92 -3.82 -0.52 -14.04
C ARG A 92 -4.07 -0.66 -12.54
N GLU A 93 -5.03 -1.50 -12.13
CA GLU A 93 -5.46 -1.68 -10.75
C GLU A 93 -5.94 -0.38 -10.07
N LEU A 94 -6.57 0.52 -10.85
CA LEU A 94 -7.14 1.79 -10.41
C LEU A 94 -8.67 1.77 -10.52
N ASP A 95 -9.35 2.55 -9.70
CA ASP A 95 -10.80 2.70 -9.76
C ASP A 95 -11.19 3.74 -10.82
N TYR A 96 -12.19 3.42 -11.64
CA TYR A 96 -12.70 4.34 -12.65
C TYR A 96 -13.38 5.57 -12.01
N VAL A 97 -13.03 6.77 -12.47
CA VAL A 97 -13.61 8.03 -11.99
C VAL A 97 -14.51 8.67 -13.04
N ASN A 98 -13.96 9.05 -14.18
CA ASN A 98 -14.70 9.69 -15.26
C ASN A 98 -14.08 9.41 -16.64
N TYR A 99 -14.80 9.88 -17.65
CA TYR A 99 -14.32 9.94 -19.02
C TYR A 99 -14.74 11.27 -19.66
N ASN A 100 -14.01 11.68 -20.69
CA ASN A 100 -14.40 12.74 -21.59
C ASN A 100 -14.19 12.27 -23.03
N PHE A 101 -15.26 12.28 -23.82
CA PHE A 101 -15.26 11.80 -25.20
C PHE A 101 -15.43 12.99 -26.14
N THR A 102 -14.49 13.13 -27.07
CA THR A 102 -14.51 14.16 -28.09
C THR A 102 -14.74 13.50 -29.44
N LEU A 103 -15.89 13.79 -30.03
CA LEU A 103 -16.23 13.45 -31.42
C LEU A 103 -15.49 14.38 -32.36
N SER A 104 -14.89 13.82 -33.40
CA SER A 104 -14.37 14.58 -34.54
C SER A 104 -14.96 14.03 -35.82
N GLU A 105 -15.46 14.92 -36.68
CA GLU A 105 -16.02 14.54 -37.99
C GLU A 105 -14.93 14.42 -39.06
N GLU A 106 -13.80 15.10 -38.87
CA GLU A 106 -12.70 15.16 -39.84
C GLU A 106 -11.46 14.36 -39.39
N ASP A 107 -11.38 13.98 -38.11
CA ASP A 107 -10.24 13.26 -37.50
C ASP A 107 -10.70 12.05 -36.67
N CYS A 108 -9.76 11.22 -36.21
CA CYS A 108 -10.06 10.16 -35.24
C CYS A 108 -10.71 10.73 -33.97
N ASN A 109 -11.63 9.97 -33.36
CA ASN A 109 -12.22 10.35 -32.08
C ASN A 109 -11.17 10.30 -30.97
N SER A 110 -11.44 10.95 -29.85
CA SER A 110 -10.54 10.84 -28.68
C SER A 110 -11.29 10.64 -27.38
N CYS A 111 -10.67 9.88 -26.49
CA CYS A 111 -11.25 9.45 -25.24
C CYS A 111 -10.24 9.74 -24.12
N PHE A 112 -10.56 10.66 -23.22
CA PHE A 112 -9.77 10.95 -22.03
C PHE A 112 -10.37 10.19 -20.84
N CYS A 113 -9.55 9.40 -20.17
CA CYS A 113 -9.94 8.59 -19.02
C CYS A 113 -9.29 9.14 -17.76
N SER A 114 -10.03 9.15 -16.66
CA SER A 114 -9.50 9.47 -15.32
C SER A 114 -9.70 8.28 -14.40
N CYS A 115 -8.62 7.78 -13.81
CA CYS A 115 -8.64 6.68 -12.84
C CYS A 115 -8.04 7.14 -11.51
N LYS A 116 -8.48 6.52 -10.40
CA LYS A 116 -7.99 6.79 -9.06
C LYS A 116 -7.61 5.52 -8.35
#